data_AF-A0A0Q3N8L0-F1
#
_entry.id   AF-A0A0Q3N8L0-F1
#
_cell.length_a   1.000
_cell.length_b   1.000
_cell.length_c   1.000
_cell.angle_alpha   90.00
_cell.angle_beta   90.00
_cell.angle_gamma   90.00
#
_symmetry.space_group_name_H-M   'P 1'
#
loop_
_entity.id
_entity.type
_entity.pdbx_description
1 polymer ?
#
loop_
_entity_poly.entity_id
_entity_poly.type
_entity_poly.pdbx_seq_one_letter_code
_entity_poly.pdbx_strand_id
1 'polypeptide(L)'
;MDRKVASNVELDSAVFQVSSPDNRYEAIACSKGNTELIASGPFDQLVLHLEDAKKFQSCTSSGTFKLLLAGDGKGSSWFTKSTLQRFLHIINSSDTSKSVNGVLDEMSQLEETRKFHQSLYIKEQQNITSGALT
;
A
#
# COMPACT_ATOMS: atom_id res chain seq x y z
N MET A 1 6.41 24.51 17.11
CA MET A 1 5.26 24.68 18.00
C MET A 1 4.43 23.43 17.84
N ASP A 2 4.73 22.41 18.62
CA ASP A 2 4.21 21.05 18.43
C ASP A 2 2.84 20.96 19.08
N ARG A 3 1.81 21.50 18.40
CA ARG A 3 0.43 21.40 18.89
C ARG A 3 -0.13 20.03 18.57
N LYS A 4 -0.03 19.15 19.55
CA LYS A 4 -0.63 17.81 19.53
C LYS A 4 -2.16 17.89 19.52
N VAL A 5 -2.79 17.17 18.61
CA VAL A 5 -4.23 16.96 18.54
C VAL A 5 -4.59 15.80 19.47
N ALA A 6 -5.61 15.95 20.32
CA ALA A 6 -6.01 14.87 21.23
C ALA A 6 -6.59 13.66 20.47
N SER A 7 -6.34 12.43 20.92
CA SER A 7 -6.69 11.22 20.14
C SER A 7 -8.18 11.07 19.82
N ASN A 8 -9.05 11.46 20.74
CA ASN A 8 -10.50 11.29 20.58
C ASN A 8 -11.22 12.62 20.26
N VAL A 9 -10.47 13.65 19.87
CA VAL A 9 -11.08 14.90 19.41
C VAL A 9 -11.58 14.73 17.98
N GLU A 10 -12.75 15.30 17.72
CA GLU A 10 -13.28 15.42 16.35
C GLU A 10 -12.33 16.30 15.52
N LEU A 11 -12.07 15.84 14.30
CA LEU A 11 -11.27 16.57 13.33
C LEU A 11 -12.19 17.45 12.47
N ASP A 12 -11.73 18.66 12.17
CA ASP A 12 -12.38 19.52 11.18
C ASP A 12 -12.10 19.00 9.76
N SER A 13 -10.92 18.42 9.58
CA SER A 13 -10.46 17.88 8.30
C SER A 13 -9.21 17.02 8.45
N ALA A 14 -8.86 16.30 7.39
CA ALA A 14 -7.53 15.72 7.22
C ALA A 14 -6.92 16.19 5.89
N VAL A 15 -5.62 16.49 5.90
CA VAL A 15 -4.86 16.87 4.71
C VAL A 15 -3.88 15.75 4.38
N PHE A 16 -3.83 15.37 3.11
CA PHE A 16 -2.90 14.39 2.59
C PHE A 16 -1.93 15.07 1.64
N GLN A 17 -0.64 15.04 1.97
CA GLN A 17 0.44 15.51 1.11
C GLN A 17 1.03 14.32 0.35
N VAL A 18 1.11 14.39 -0.97
CA VAL A 18 1.56 13.30 -1.85
C VAL A 18 2.86 13.71 -2.54
N SER A 19 3.87 12.86 -2.41
CA SER A 19 5.19 12.98 -3.05
C SER A 19 5.26 12.02 -4.24
N SER A 20 5.29 12.53 -5.48
CA SER A 20 5.41 11.72 -6.70
C SER A 20 6.63 10.80 -6.74
N PRO A 21 7.85 11.28 -6.37
CA PRO A 21 9.06 10.48 -6.52
C PRO A 21 9.03 9.17 -5.73
N ASP A 22 8.40 9.18 -4.55
CA ASP A 22 8.45 8.06 -3.62
C ASP A 22 7.16 7.25 -3.58
N ASN A 23 6.11 7.65 -4.30
CA ASN A 23 4.76 7.09 -4.17
C ASN A 23 4.32 7.04 -2.69
N ARG A 24 4.55 8.14 -1.95
CA ARG A 24 4.24 8.23 -0.52
C ARG A 24 3.28 9.37 -0.23
N TYR A 25 2.50 9.21 0.82
CA TYR A 25 1.72 10.28 1.41
C TYR A 25 2.11 10.54 2.86
N GLU A 26 1.86 11.77 3.32
CA GLU A 26 1.80 12.17 4.71
C GLU A 26 0.38 12.65 5.05
N ALA A 27 -0.19 12.13 6.14
CA ALA A 27 -1.52 12.48 6.61
C ALA A 27 -1.46 13.38 7.83
N ILE A 28 -2.12 14.53 7.73
CA ILE A 28 -2.14 15.57 8.76
C ILE A 28 -3.57 15.73 9.25
N ALA A 29 -3.77 15.49 10.55
CA ALA A 29 -5.05 15.72 11.21
C ALA A 29 -5.20 17.20 11.59
N CYS A 30 -6.37 17.79 11.33
CA CYS A 30 -6.65 19.18 11.68
C CYS A 30 -7.84 19.28 12.64
N SER A 31 -7.70 19.99 13.76
CA SER A 31 -8.78 20.25 14.71
C SER A 31 -8.58 21.58 15.44
N LYS A 32 -9.57 22.47 15.37
CA LYS A 32 -9.61 23.79 16.05
C LYS A 32 -8.35 24.62 15.84
N GLY A 33 -7.84 24.64 14.60
CA GLY A 33 -6.63 25.37 14.23
C GLY A 33 -5.31 24.70 14.66
N ASN A 34 -5.37 23.48 15.20
CA ASN A 34 -4.20 22.65 15.48
C ASN A 34 -4.04 21.59 14.38
N THR A 35 -2.79 21.29 14.06
CA THR A 35 -2.44 20.27 13.08
C THR A 35 -1.38 19.32 13.62
N GLU A 36 -1.50 18.04 13.29
CA GLU A 36 -0.55 17.00 13.69
C GLU A 36 -0.34 16.03 12.53
N LEU A 37 0.93 15.72 12.21
CA LEU A 37 1.26 14.60 11.32
C LEU A 37 0.96 13.30 12.07
N ILE A 38 0.07 12.47 11.53
CA ILE A 38 -0.46 11.31 12.25
C ILE A 38 -0.10 9.97 11.63
N ALA A 39 0.27 9.95 10.35
CA ALA A 39 0.72 8.76 9.62
C ALA A 39 1.41 9.16 8.32
N SER A 40 2.24 8.25 7.79
CA SER A 40 2.69 8.25 6.40
C SER A 40 2.60 6.84 5.84
N GLY A 41 2.47 6.72 4.53
CA GLY A 41 2.34 5.40 3.90
C GLY A 41 2.45 5.44 2.39
N PRO A 42 2.36 4.26 1.74
CA PRO A 42 2.31 4.14 0.29
C PRO A 42 1.03 4.78 -0.26
N PHE A 43 1.16 5.64 -1.28
CA PHE A 43 0.02 6.37 -1.85
C PHE A 43 -0.87 5.47 -2.73
N ASP A 44 -0.27 4.47 -3.38
CA ASP A 44 -1.00 3.42 -4.12
C ASP A 44 -2.01 2.66 -3.24
N GLN A 45 -1.65 2.30 -2.01
CA GLN A 45 -2.58 1.67 -1.07
C GLN A 45 -3.72 2.61 -0.68
N LEU A 46 -3.42 3.89 -0.48
CA LEU A 46 -4.45 4.90 -0.16
C LEU A 46 -5.47 5.04 -1.29
N VAL A 47 -5.02 5.03 -2.55
CA VAL A 47 -5.89 5.12 -3.74
C VAL A 47 -6.89 3.96 -3.84
N LEU A 48 -6.54 2.76 -3.37
CA LEU A 48 -7.44 1.60 -3.39
C LEU A 48 -8.62 1.73 -2.42
N HIS A 49 -8.47 2.54 -1.38
CA HIS A 49 -9.41 2.60 -0.25
C HIS A 49 -10.03 3.97 -0.03
N LEU A 50 -9.62 5.00 -0.78
CA LEU A 50 -10.12 6.37 -0.63
C LEU A 50 -10.40 7.02 -1.99
N GLU A 51 -11.67 7.28 -2.27
CA GLU A 51 -12.13 7.88 -3.54
C GLU A 51 -11.51 9.25 -3.82
N ASP A 52 -11.31 10.09 -2.80
CA ASP A 52 -10.65 11.40 -2.98
C ASP A 52 -9.18 11.26 -3.38
N ALA A 53 -8.49 10.22 -2.88
CA ALA A 53 -7.12 9.91 -3.31
C ALA A 53 -7.08 9.44 -4.76
N LYS A 54 -8.06 8.61 -5.17
CA LYS A 54 -8.20 8.16 -6.56
C LYS A 54 -8.50 9.29 -7.54
N LYS A 55 -9.42 10.19 -7.17
CA LYS A 55 -9.69 11.42 -7.93
C LYS A 55 -8.44 12.29 -8.03
N PHE A 56 -7.72 12.49 -6.92
CA PHE A 56 -6.47 13.24 -6.91
C PHE A 56 -5.43 12.65 -7.87
N GLN A 57 -5.20 11.33 -7.83
CA GLN A 57 -4.28 10.62 -8.72
C GLN A 57 -4.63 10.83 -10.21
N SER A 58 -5.93 10.88 -10.54
CA SER A 58 -6.36 11.09 -11.93
C SER A 58 -6.07 12.51 -12.47
N CYS A 59 -5.88 13.48 -11.58
CA CYS A 59 -5.63 14.88 -11.95
C CYS A 59 -4.15 15.28 -11.82
N THR A 60 -3.43 14.72 -10.85
CA THR A 60 -2.03 15.06 -10.55
C THR A 60 -1.30 13.89 -9.88
N SER A 61 0.02 13.86 -10.01
CA SER A 61 0.89 12.86 -9.38
C SER A 61 1.49 13.33 -8.05
N SER A 62 1.42 14.63 -7.72
CA SER A 62 1.90 15.22 -6.45
C SER A 62 1.06 16.40 -6.02
N GLY A 63 1.22 16.81 -4.76
CA GLY A 63 0.54 17.96 -4.18
C GLY A 63 -0.27 17.56 -2.96
N THR A 64 -1.40 18.22 -2.76
CA THR A 64 -2.22 18.05 -1.55
C THR A 64 -3.69 17.91 -1.89
N PHE A 65 -4.38 17.00 -1.20
CA PHE A 65 -5.84 16.98 -1.17
C PHE A 65 -6.34 16.95 0.28
N LYS A 66 -7.59 17.38 0.47
CA LYS A 66 -8.18 17.56 1.79
C LYS A 66 -9.47 16.77 1.90
N LEU A 67 -9.55 15.93 2.93
CA LEU A 67 -10.77 15.27 3.35
C LEU A 67 -11.53 16.22 4.29
N LEU A 68 -12.72 16.61 3.85
CA LEU A 68 -13.67 17.39 4.63
C LEU A 68 -14.81 16.47 5.08
N LEU A 69 -15.22 16.61 6.34
CA LEU A 69 -16.39 15.90 6.81
C LEU A 69 -17.64 16.54 6.19
N ALA A 70 -18.34 15.78 5.34
CA ALA A 70 -19.60 16.23 4.76
C ALA A 70 -20.72 16.10 5.79
N GLY A 71 -21.27 17.21 6.28
CA GLY A 71 -22.49 17.19 7.10
C GLY A 71 -22.65 18.36 8.07
N ASP A 72 -23.91 18.61 8.43
CA ASP A 72 -24.39 19.60 9.39
C ASP A 72 -24.25 19.12 10.84
N GLY A 73 -23.05 18.74 11.27
CA GLY A 73 -22.68 18.53 12.68
C GLY A 73 -23.42 17.44 13.47
N LYS A 74 -24.44 16.79 12.92
CA LYS A 74 -25.27 15.80 13.61
C LYS A 74 -24.79 14.38 13.25
N GLY A 75 -23.66 13.98 13.81
CA GLY A 75 -23.07 12.65 13.62
C GLY A 75 -21.56 12.62 13.42
N SER A 76 -20.85 13.72 13.68
CA SER A 76 -19.41 13.88 13.43
C SER A 76 -18.47 13.19 14.43
N SER A 77 -19.01 12.53 15.47
CA SER A 77 -18.21 11.94 16.55
C SER A 77 -17.30 10.79 16.13
N TRP A 78 -17.49 10.22 14.93
CA TRP A 78 -16.65 9.14 14.43
C TRP A 78 -15.33 9.65 13.80
N PHE A 79 -15.31 10.87 13.25
CA PHE A 79 -14.15 11.39 12.50
C PHE A 79 -13.13 12.02 13.46
N THR A 80 -12.47 11.15 14.23
CA THR A 80 -11.45 11.54 15.22
C THR A 80 -10.05 11.19 14.74
N LYS A 81 -9.02 11.77 15.40
CA LYS A 81 -7.62 11.41 15.15
C LYS A 81 -7.38 9.90 15.26
N SER A 82 -7.93 9.27 16.30
CA SER A 82 -7.76 7.82 16.54
C SER A 82 -8.42 6.97 15.46
N THR A 83 -9.56 7.40 14.92
CA THR A 83 -10.26 6.69 13.85
C THR A 83 -9.45 6.77 12.57
N LEU A 84 -9.00 7.98 12.22
CA LEU A 84 -8.18 8.19 11.04
C LEU A 84 -6.85 7.42 11.13
N GLN A 85 -6.15 7.48 12.27
CA GLN A 85 -4.92 6.71 12.47
C GLN A 85 -5.15 5.20 12.34
N ARG A 86 -6.26 4.66 12.89
CA ARG A 86 -6.60 3.25 12.74
C ARG A 86 -6.87 2.86 11.30
N PHE A 87 -7.64 3.66 10.57
CA PHE A 87 -7.89 3.45 9.14
C PHE A 87 -6.57 3.43 8.36
N LEU A 88 -5.72 4.44 8.54
CA LEU A 88 -4.43 4.55 7.85
C LEU A 88 -3.48 3.40 8.23
N HIS A 89 -3.50 2.95 9.48
CA HIS A 89 -2.74 1.77 9.90
C HIS A 89 -3.21 0.51 9.17
N ILE A 90 -4.52 0.29 9.03
CA ILE A 90 -5.07 -0.89 8.35
C ILE A 90 -4.64 -0.93 6.89
N ILE A 91 -4.82 0.17 6.15
CA ILE A 91 -4.48 0.22 4.71
C ILE A 91 -2.97 0.23 4.45
N ASN A 92 -2.16 0.73 5.38
CA ASN A 92 -0.70 0.69 5.25
C ASN A 92 -0.13 -0.67 5.67
N SER A 93 -0.84 -1.41 6.53
CA SER A 93 -0.45 -2.73 7.01
C SER A 93 -0.92 -3.87 6.10
N SER A 94 -1.86 -3.63 5.17
CA SER A 94 -2.17 -4.58 4.11
C SER A 94 -0.98 -4.67 3.16
N ASP A 95 -0.01 -5.51 3.56
CA ASP A 95 1.26 -5.83 2.92
C ASP A 95 1.06 -6.57 1.58
N THR A 96 0.31 -5.95 0.66
CA THR A 96 -0.06 -6.54 -0.63
C THR A 96 1.12 -6.58 -1.61
N SER A 97 2.17 -5.80 -1.35
CA SER A 97 3.40 -5.76 -2.16
C SER A 97 4.29 -7.00 -1.98
N LYS A 98 4.30 -7.63 -0.80
CA LYS A 98 5.15 -8.83 -0.57
C LYS A 98 4.61 -10.12 -1.16
N SER A 99 3.33 -10.17 -1.54
CA SER A 99 2.74 -11.40 -2.06
C SER A 99 2.97 -11.60 -3.56
N VAL A 100 2.78 -10.58 -4.40
CA VAL A 100 2.75 -10.80 -5.86
C VAL A 100 4.13 -11.12 -6.41
N ASN A 101 5.14 -10.29 -6.08
CA ASN A 101 6.49 -10.53 -6.58
C ASN A 101 7.11 -11.79 -5.96
N GLY A 102 6.86 -12.04 -4.66
CA GLY A 102 7.31 -13.28 -4.01
C GLY A 102 6.69 -14.55 -4.63
N VAL A 103 5.39 -14.50 -4.98
CA VAL A 103 4.71 -15.60 -5.67
C VAL A 103 5.23 -15.78 -7.10
N LEU A 104 5.47 -14.69 -7.84
CA LEU A 104 6.05 -14.77 -9.18
C LEU A 104 7.48 -15.35 -9.16
N ASP A 105 8.29 -14.98 -8.17
CA ASP A 105 9.64 -15.52 -7.98
C ASP A 105 9.59 -17.01 -7.63
N GLU A 106 8.68 -17.42 -6.73
CA GLU A 106 8.46 -18.84 -6.40
C GLU A 106 8.01 -19.64 -7.63
N MET A 107 7.07 -19.11 -8.42
CA MET A 107 6.64 -19.71 -9.69
C MET A 107 7.80 -19.87 -10.67
N SER A 108 8.68 -18.86 -10.78
CA SER A 108 9.88 -18.95 -11.62
C SER A 108 10.84 -20.04 -11.16
N GLN A 109 11.10 -20.13 -9.85
CA GLN A 109 11.98 -21.17 -9.29
C GLN A 109 11.43 -22.59 -9.52
N LEU A 110 10.11 -22.79 -9.40
CA LEU A 110 9.46 -24.07 -9.70
C LEU A 110 9.59 -24.45 -11.18
N GLU A 111 9.40 -23.48 -12.08
CA GLU A 111 9.54 -23.67 -13.54
C GLU A 111 10.98 -24.06 -13.92
N GLU A 112 11.98 -23.40 -13.32
CA GLU A 112 13.40 -23.70 -13.51
C GLU A 112 13.77 -25.09 -12.98
N THR A 113 13.31 -25.44 -11.78
CA THR A 113 13.52 -26.77 -11.18
C THR A 113 12.93 -27.87 -12.07
N ARG A 114 11.73 -27.66 -12.60
CA ARG A 114 11.08 -28.60 -13.53
C ARG A 114 11.91 -28.80 -14.80
N LYS A 115 12.39 -27.72 -15.42
CA LYS A 115 13.23 -27.76 -16.63
C LYS A 115 14.55 -28.49 -16.36
N PHE A 116 15.18 -28.23 -15.21
CA PHE A 116 16.40 -28.92 -14.81
C PHE A 116 16.18 -30.43 -14.67
N HIS A 117 15.13 -30.86 -13.96
CA HIS A 117 14.81 -32.28 -13.82
C HIS A 117 14.49 -32.96 -15.16
N GLN A 118 13.77 -32.29 -16.07
CA GLN A 118 13.53 -32.80 -17.42
C GLN A 118 14.84 -32.99 -18.20
N SER A 119 15.79 -32.05 -18.07
CA SER A 119 17.09 -32.16 -18.73
C SER A 119 17.92 -33.36 -18.22
N LEU A 120 17.82 -33.67 -16.93
CA LEU A 120 18.50 -34.84 -16.34
C LEU A 120 17.97 -36.15 -16.92
N TYR A 121 16.65 -36.28 -17.04
CA TYR A 121 16.03 -37.49 -17.59
C TYR A 121 16.39 -37.71 -19.06
N ILE A 122 16.39 -36.63 -19.86
CA ILE A 122 16.81 -36.68 -21.27
C ILE A 122 18.29 -37.11 -21.38
N LYS A 123 19.15 -36.57 -20.53
CA LYS A 123 20.58 -36.90 -20.49
C LYS A 123 20.83 -38.36 -20.08
N GLU A 124 20.06 -38.87 -19.12
CA GLU A 124 20.15 -40.26 -18.66
C GLU A 124 19.73 -41.24 -19.76
N GLN A 125 18.64 -40.95 -20.49
CA GLN A 125 18.22 -41.76 -21.63
C GLN A 125 19.24 -41.76 -22.78
N GLN A 126 19.87 -40.62 -23.07
CA GLN A 126 20.92 -40.54 -24.08
C GLN A 126 22.16 -41.36 -23.72
N ASN A 127 22.53 -41.37 -22.43
CA ASN A 127 23.65 -42.18 -21.94
C ASN A 127 23.35 -43.69 -22.03
N ILE A 128 22.13 -44.13 -21.69
CA ILE A 128 21.71 -45.54 -21.79
C ILE A 128 21.69 -45.99 -23.26
N THR A 129 21.18 -45.14 -24.16
CA THR A 129 21.07 -45.46 -25.58
C THR A 129 22.44 -45.48 -26.28
N SER A 130 23.39 -44.64 -25.86
CA SER A 130 24.78 -44.69 -26.37
C SER A 130 25.59 -45.87 -25.81
N GLY A 131 25.35 -46.27 -24.56
CA GLY A 131 26.05 -47.40 -23.94
C GLY A 131 25.62 -48.78 -24.45
N ALA A 132 24.44 -48.89 -25.08
CA ALA A 132 23.94 -50.15 -25.65
C ALA A 132 24.44 -50.43 -27.09
N LEU A 133 25.18 -49.50 -27.70
CA LEU A 133 25.68 -49.58 -29.09
C LEU A 133 27.17 -49.93 -29.20
N THR A 134 27.82 -50.31 -28.10
CA THR A 134 29.24 -50.73 -28.07
C THR A 134 29.42 -52.19 -27.74
#